data_AF-A0A2W4RIX4-F1
#
_entry.id   AF-A0A2W4RIX4-F1
#
_cell.length_a   1.000
_cell.length_b   1.000
_cell.length_c   1.000
_cell.angle_alpha   90.00
_cell.angle_beta   90.00
_cell.angle_gamma   90.00
#
_symmetry.space_group_name_H-M   'P 1'
#
loop_
_entity.id
_entity.type
_entity.pdbx_description
1 polymer ?
#
loop_
_entity_poly.entity_id
_entity_poly.type
_entity_poly.pdbx_seq_one_letter_code
_entity_poly.pdbx_strand_id
1 'polypeptide(L)'
;MFDPLAGSPWSMPQTVEGFVRSLPNETLMAFADRERQRVGSGRVLDIGCGAGRNAVPLAARGWQVVGTDLSWPMLEAAAGRARAE
;
A
#
# COMPACT_ATOMS: atom_id res chain seq x y z
N MET A 1 17.26 10.93 -1.30
CA MET A 1 16.66 10.27 -0.12
C MET A 1 17.53 9.07 0.27
N PHE A 2 17.57 8.68 1.53
CA PHE A 2 18.28 7.49 2.00
C PHE A 2 17.29 6.31 2.07
N ASP A 3 17.67 5.17 1.48
CA ASP A 3 16.93 3.91 1.61
C ASP A 3 17.64 3.01 2.65
N PRO A 4 17.08 2.81 3.86
CA PRO A 4 17.68 1.93 4.86
C PRO A 4 17.72 0.46 4.45
N LEU A 5 16.96 0.06 3.43
CA LEU A 5 16.91 -1.30 2.89
C LEU A 5 17.68 -1.45 1.57
N ALA A 6 18.50 -0.47 1.19
CA ALA A 6 19.33 -0.55 -0.01
C ALA A 6 20.17 -1.84 -0.05
N GLY A 7 20.11 -2.57 -1.16
CA GLY A 7 20.80 -3.85 -1.34
C GLY A 7 20.08 -5.06 -0.74
N SER A 8 18.98 -4.86 0.00
CA SER A 8 18.13 -5.96 0.46
C SER A 8 17.17 -6.45 -0.63
N PRO A 9 16.61 -7.67 -0.52
CA PRO A 9 15.60 -8.16 -1.46
C PRO A 9 14.38 -7.24 -1.60
N TRP A 10 14.03 -6.46 -0.58
CA TRP A 10 12.85 -5.59 -0.55
C TRP A 10 13.02 -4.29 -1.35
N SER A 11 14.25 -3.92 -1.70
CA SER A 11 14.56 -2.77 -2.56
C SER A 11 15.01 -3.19 -3.96
N MET A 12 15.01 -4.49 -4.28
CA MET A 12 15.34 -4.98 -5.62
C MET A 12 14.24 -4.60 -6.61
N PRO A 13 14.57 -4.08 -7.81
CA PRO A 13 13.57 -3.64 -8.79
C PRO A 13 12.52 -4.71 -9.14
N GLN A 14 12.95 -5.97 -9.28
CA GLN A 14 12.06 -7.09 -9.61
C GLN A 14 11.04 -7.37 -8.49
N THR A 15 11.46 -7.23 -7.23
CA THR A 15 10.57 -7.36 -6.08
C THR A 15 9.53 -6.25 -6.09
N VAL A 16 9.98 -4.99 -6.25
CA VAL A 16 9.09 -3.81 -6.30
C VAL A 16 8.06 -3.97 -7.43
N GLU A 17 8.50 -4.37 -8.62
CA GLU A 17 7.61 -4.58 -9.76
C GLU A 17 6.57 -5.69 -9.51
N GLY A 18 6.96 -6.78 -8.85
CA GLY A 18 6.04 -7.83 -8.42
C GLY A 18 4.95 -7.30 -7.47
N PHE A 19 5.32 -6.41 -6.55
CA PHE A 19 4.38 -5.78 -5.62
C PHE A 19 3.46 -4.74 -6.30
N VAL A 20 3.96 -4.00 -7.29
CA VAL A 20 3.15 -3.07 -8.08
C VAL A 20 2.01 -3.80 -8.79
N ARG A 21 2.31 -4.97 -9.36
CA ARG A 21 1.36 -5.75 -10.19
C ARG A 21 0.44 -6.66 -9.38
N SER A 22 0.67 -6.82 -8.08
CA SER A 22 -0.14 -7.75 -7.29
C SER A 22 -1.51 -7.18 -6.96
N LEU A 23 -2.49 -8.09 -6.91
CA LEU A 23 -3.86 -7.79 -6.49
C LEU A 23 -3.91 -7.51 -4.98
N PRO A 24 -4.86 -6.68 -4.51
CA PRO A 24 -5.10 -6.49 -3.08
C PRO A 24 -5.45 -7.82 -2.40
N ASN A 25 -5.17 -7.91 -1.11
CA ASN A 25 -5.63 -9.04 -0.32
C ASN A 25 -7.16 -9.01 -0.18
N GLU A 26 -7.85 -9.99 -0.77
CA GLU A 26 -9.32 -10.02 -0.83
C GLU A 26 -9.98 -10.09 0.55
N THR A 27 -9.43 -10.87 1.48
CA THR A 27 -9.92 -10.97 2.86
C THR A 27 -9.86 -9.63 3.57
N LEU A 28 -8.76 -8.89 3.39
CA LEU A 28 -8.60 -7.55 3.95
C LEU A 28 -9.60 -6.56 3.34
N MET A 29 -9.82 -6.61 2.02
CA MET A 29 -10.81 -5.74 1.36
C MET A 29 -12.22 -6.01 1.89
N ALA A 30 -12.62 -7.28 1.98
CA ALA A 30 -13.93 -7.66 2.50
C ALA A 30 -14.13 -7.24 3.96
N PHE A 31 -13.09 -7.35 4.79
CA PHE A 31 -13.11 -6.86 6.16
C PHE A 31 -13.27 -5.33 6.21
N ALA A 32 -12.47 -4.60 5.43
CA ALA A 32 -12.50 -3.15 5.38
C ALA A 32 -13.86 -2.61 4.90
N ASP A 33 -14.49 -3.26 3.93
CA ASP A 33 -15.82 -2.86 3.44
C ASP A 33 -16.90 -3.00 4.53
N ARG A 34 -16.87 -4.09 5.30
CA ARG A 34 -17.79 -4.29 6.44
C ARG A 34 -17.55 -3.28 7.55
N GLU A 35 -16.29 -3.04 7.90
CA GLU A 35 -15.96 -2.05 8.93
C GLU A 35 -16.35 -0.64 8.49
N ARG A 36 -16.22 -0.32 7.19
CA ARG A 36 -16.60 0.99 6.67
C ARG A 36 -18.08 1.26 6.84
N GLN A 37 -18.94 0.26 6.59
CA GLN A 37 -20.38 0.36 6.83
C GLN A 37 -20.70 0.58 8.31
N ARG A 38 -19.91 -0.01 9.22
CA ARG A 38 -20.10 0.12 10.67
C ARG A 38 -19.68 1.48 11.22
N VAL A 39 -18.56 2.04 10.74
CA VAL A 39 -17.97 3.28 11.29
C VAL A 39 -18.26 4.53 10.47
N GLY A 40 -18.71 4.38 9.22
CA GLY A 40 -19.02 5.47 8.28
C GLY A 40 -17.79 6.18 7.70
N SER A 41 -16.85 6.60 8.56
CA SER A 41 -15.57 7.20 8.19
C SER A 41 -14.46 6.75 9.12
N GLY A 42 -13.23 6.70 8.62
CA GLY A 42 -12.09 6.30 9.43
C GLY A 42 -10.75 6.43 8.72
N ARG A 43 -9.69 6.30 9.53
CA ARG A 43 -8.29 6.32 9.09
C ARG A 43 -7.69 4.92 9.16
N VAL A 44 -6.83 4.60 8.21
CA VAL A 44 -6.08 3.33 8.17
C VAL A 44 -4.59 3.64 8.18
N LEU A 45 -3.84 2.89 8.98
CA LEU A 45 -2.38 2.84 8.92
C LEU A 45 -1.98 1.49 8.32
N ASP A 46 -1.32 1.51 7.15
CA ASP A 46 -0.77 0.33 6.49
C ASP A 46 0.74 0.26 6.74
N ILE A 47 1.18 -0.68 7.58
CA ILE A 47 2.58 -0.82 8.03
C ILE A 47 3.26 -1.87 7.16
N GLY A 48 4.34 -1.47 6.48
CA GLY A 48 4.92 -2.27 5.40
C GLY A 48 4.01 -2.24 4.17
N CYS A 49 3.58 -1.05 3.77
CA CYS A 49 2.59 -0.87 2.70
C CYS A 49 3.12 -1.29 1.32
N GLY A 50 4.44 -1.49 1.19
CA GLY A 50 5.10 -1.87 -0.05
C GLY A 50 4.76 -0.88 -1.18
N ALA A 51 4.53 -1.42 -2.38
CA ALA A 51 4.10 -0.64 -3.55
C ALA A 51 2.60 -0.25 -3.52
N GLY A 52 1.99 -0.16 -2.34
CA GLY A 52 0.61 0.32 -2.17
C GLY A 52 -0.46 -0.71 -2.55
N ARG A 53 -0.13 -2.01 -2.58
CA ARG A 53 -1.02 -3.12 -2.98
C ARG A 53 -2.38 -3.07 -2.29
N ASN A 54 -2.39 -2.76 -1.00
CA ASN A 54 -3.61 -2.66 -0.19
C ASN A 54 -4.00 -1.19 0.07
N ALA A 55 -3.02 -0.33 0.35
CA ALA A 55 -3.25 1.08 0.67
C ALA A 55 -4.05 1.83 -0.41
N VAL A 56 -3.70 1.66 -1.70
CA VAL A 56 -4.38 2.37 -2.79
C VAL A 56 -5.84 1.89 -2.95
N PRO A 57 -6.12 0.57 -3.03
CA PRO A 57 -7.51 0.09 -3.08
C PRO A 57 -8.36 0.42 -1.84
N LEU A 58 -7.75 0.55 -0.65
CA LEU A 58 -8.44 1.02 0.55
C LEU A 58 -8.80 2.52 0.43
N ALA A 59 -7.89 3.34 -0.08
CA ALA A 59 -8.16 4.75 -0.34
C ALA A 59 -9.28 4.95 -1.36
N ALA A 60 -9.29 4.16 -2.45
CA ALA A 60 -10.36 4.15 -3.45
C ALA A 60 -11.74 3.78 -2.87
N ARG A 61 -11.76 2.96 -1.80
CA ARG A 61 -12.98 2.63 -1.02
C ARG A 61 -13.34 3.70 0.03
N GLY A 62 -12.70 4.87 -0.03
CA GLY A 62 -13.00 6.04 0.79
C GLY A 62 -12.27 6.10 2.13
N TRP A 63 -11.36 5.18 2.44
CA TRP A 63 -10.52 5.27 3.65
C TRP A 63 -9.49 6.40 3.55
N GLN A 64 -9.22 7.08 4.67
CA GLN A 64 -8.07 7.98 4.78
C GLN A 64 -6.84 7.14 5.17
N VAL A 65 -6.00 6.82 4.19
CA VAL A 65 -4.89 5.87 4.38
C VAL A 65 -3.56 6.61 4.55
N VAL A 66 -2.79 6.20 5.57
CA VAL A 66 -1.37 6.52 5.69
C VAL A 66 -0.60 5.21 5.55
N GLY A 67 0.31 5.15 4.58
CA GLY A 67 1.20 4.00 4.39
C GLY A 67 2.60 4.30 4.89
N THR A 68 3.24 3.31 5.52
CA THR A 68 4.66 3.37 5.87
C THR A 68 5.38 2.16 5.33
N ASP A 69 6.60 2.36 4.85
CA ASP A 69 7.51 1.29 4.45
C ASP A 69 8.95 1.78 4.65
N LEU A 70 9.87 0.84 4.82
CA LEU A 70 11.30 1.15 4.94
C LEU A 70 11.98 1.20 3.57
N SER A 71 11.44 0.53 2.56
CA SER A 71 11.98 0.52 1.20
C SER A 71 11.57 1.80 0.46
N TRP A 72 12.54 2.65 0.18
CA TRP A 72 12.28 3.88 -0.58
C TRP A 72 11.70 3.60 -1.98
N PRO A 73 12.23 2.62 -2.76
CA PRO A 73 11.63 2.26 -4.05
C PRO A 73 10.18 1.79 -3.95
N MET A 74 9.80 1.09 -2.87
CA MET A 74 8.41 0.69 -2.63
C MET A 74 7.50 1.92 -2.44
N LEU A 75 7.93 2.88 -1.63
CA LEU A 75 7.18 4.12 -1.41
C LEU A 75 7.03 4.96 -2.69
N GLU A 76 8.09 5.05 -3.50
CA GLU A 76 8.02 5.73 -4.80
C GLU A 76 7.01 5.04 -5.74
N ALA A 77 7.04 3.71 -5.79
CA ALA A 77 6.09 2.94 -6.59
C ALA A 77 4.65 3.08 -6.07
N ALA A 78 4.44 3.05 -4.75
CA ALA A 78 3.13 3.27 -4.13
C ALA A 78 2.58 4.67 -4.46
N ALA A 79 3.43 5.70 -4.37
CA ALA A 79 3.04 7.07 -4.72
C ALA A 79 2.75 7.21 -6.23
N GLY A 80 3.50 6.51 -7.09
CA GLY A 80 3.21 6.42 -8.52
C GLY A 80 1.84 5.80 -8.80
N ARG A 81 1.55 4.67 -8.18
CA ARG A 81 0.26 3.97 -8.28
C ARG A 81 -0.90 4.84 -7.80
N ALA A 82 -0.77 5.46 -6.64
CA ALA A 82 -1.80 6.33 -6.06
C ALA A 82 -2.12 7.58 -6.91
N ARG A 83 -1.21 7.99 -7.80
CA ARG A 83 -1.45 9.10 -8.74
C ARG A 83 -2.07 8.64 -10.07
N ALA A 84 -1.98 7.35 -10.39
CA ALA A 84 -2.45 6.79 -11.65
C ALA A 84 -3.86 6.21 -11.57
N GLU A 85 -4.30 5.80 -10.36
CA GLU A 85 -5.68 5.41 -10.04
C GLU A 85 -6.53 6.64 -9.66
#